data_AF-A0A8D5G1X0-F1
#
_entry.id   AF-A0A8D5G1X0-F1
#
_cell.length_a   1.000
_cell.length_b   1.000
_cell.length_c   1.000
_cell.angle_alpha   90.00
_cell.angle_beta   90.00
_cell.angle_gamma   90.00
#
_symmetry.space_group_name_H-M   'P 1'
#
loop_
_entity.id
_entity.type
_entity.pdbx_description
1 polymer ?
#
loop_
_entity_poly.entity_id
_entity_poly.type
_entity_poly.pdbx_seq_one_letter_code
_entity_poly.pdbx_strand_id
1 'polypeptide(L)'
;MSMIDTSWFLNKLKANENKPEQSLLAVFEVLSEMQAQADFVENSEAENALSARTELLAYLNQQAKKAGLQAPELFAQQIYHMANNALIQQQANPASNALGHAKQVASALMQVQRKPDWLQTTQHYLNVKPFQYGLAASVFVLLGAGVLLGYQAKHANAANQIVAITEAQAGTTQNANIDTSMASPGDTAEMYSAIEKMRDGRCRYIEALQLPTAQQEVYLQNVIAGQVSNKASDQKTARELMGKVDCDYTPMLMKNSRG
;
A
#
# COMPACT_ATOMS: atom_id res chain seq x y z
N MET A 1 0.37 -2.70 -22.53
CA MET A 1 -0.46 -3.81 -21.99
C MET A 1 0.35 -4.48 -20.91
N SER A 2 -0.18 -4.70 -19.70
CA SER A 2 0.60 -5.38 -18.66
C SER A 2 0.56 -6.89 -18.91
N MET A 3 1.71 -7.55 -18.85
CA MET A 3 1.82 -9.01 -19.08
C MET A 3 1.00 -9.82 -18.06
N ILE A 4 0.70 -9.24 -16.90
CA ILE A 4 -0.10 -9.85 -15.84
C ILE A 4 -1.61 -9.90 -16.18
N ASP A 5 -2.08 -9.09 -17.13
CA ASP A 5 -3.49 -8.98 -17.51
C ASP A 5 -3.84 -9.92 -18.69
N THR A 6 -3.20 -11.09 -18.77
CA THR A 6 -3.42 -12.08 -19.85
C THR A 6 -4.13 -13.33 -19.31
N SER A 7 -5.06 -13.90 -20.08
CA SER A 7 -5.72 -15.18 -19.71
C SER A 7 -4.73 -16.33 -19.57
N TRP A 8 -3.65 -16.35 -20.37
CA TRP A 8 -2.58 -17.34 -20.24
C TRP A 8 -1.98 -17.34 -18.83
N PHE A 9 -1.67 -16.15 -18.29
CA PHE A 9 -1.11 -16.03 -16.95
C PHE A 9 -2.03 -16.64 -15.90
N LEU A 10 -3.33 -16.33 -15.99
CA LEU A 10 -4.33 -16.88 -15.09
C LEU A 10 -4.47 -18.40 -15.23
N ASN A 11 -4.44 -18.94 -16.45
CA ASN A 11 -4.51 -20.37 -16.69
C ASN A 11 -3.26 -21.09 -16.15
N LYS A 12 -2.08 -20.49 -16.30
CA LYS A 12 -0.83 -21.01 -15.76
C LYS A 12 -0.84 -21.02 -14.23
N LEU A 13 -1.40 -19.99 -13.60
CA LEU A 13 -1.62 -19.95 -12.15
C LEU A 13 -2.62 -21.01 -11.68
N LYS A 14 -3.74 -21.18 -12.39
CA LYS A 14 -4.74 -22.21 -12.08
C LYS A 14 -4.18 -23.63 -12.22
N ALA A 15 -3.30 -23.86 -13.20
CA ALA A 15 -2.64 -25.16 -13.40
C ALA A 15 -1.63 -25.51 -12.30
N ASN A 16 -1.11 -24.50 -11.58
CA ASN A 16 -0.21 -24.69 -10.45
C ASN A 16 -1.05 -24.94 -9.18
N GLU A 17 -1.63 -26.14 -9.10
CA GLU A 17 -2.60 -26.55 -8.07
C GLU A 17 -1.90 -26.80 -6.71
N ASN A 18 -1.46 -25.72 -6.08
CA ASN A 18 -0.74 -25.74 -4.81
C ASN A 18 -1.65 -25.34 -3.62
N LYS A 19 -1.11 -25.43 -2.40
CA LYS A 19 -1.78 -24.86 -1.21
C LYS A 19 -2.15 -23.39 -1.49
N PRO A 20 -3.26 -22.86 -0.94
CA PRO A 20 -3.75 -21.51 -1.28
C PRO A 20 -2.69 -20.42 -1.05
N GLU A 21 -1.83 -20.58 -0.04
CA GLU A 21 -0.68 -19.71 0.24
C GLU A 21 0.38 -19.74 -0.86
N GLN A 22 0.70 -20.94 -1.35
CA GLN A 22 1.66 -21.14 -2.42
C GLN A 22 1.10 -20.61 -3.74
N SER A 23 -0.20 -20.77 -4.00
CA SER A 23 -0.85 -20.19 -5.19
C SER A 23 -0.78 -18.65 -5.21
N LEU A 24 -0.86 -17.99 -4.06
CA LEU A 24 -0.70 -16.53 -3.96
C LEU A 24 0.75 -16.09 -4.25
N LEU A 25 1.74 -16.87 -3.82
CA LEU A 25 3.16 -16.59 -4.06
C LEU A 25 3.62 -17.02 -5.45
N ALA A 26 2.95 -17.99 -6.07
CA ALA A 26 3.21 -18.48 -7.41
C ALA A 26 3.04 -17.38 -8.48
N VAL A 27 2.29 -16.31 -8.18
CA VAL A 27 2.22 -15.10 -9.00
C VAL A 27 3.61 -14.59 -9.37
N PHE A 28 4.52 -14.50 -8.41
CA PHE A 28 5.86 -13.98 -8.64
C PHE A 28 6.77 -14.98 -9.37
N GLU A 29 6.55 -16.28 -9.15
CA GLU A 29 7.31 -17.35 -9.81
C GLU A 29 6.94 -17.44 -11.28
N VAL A 30 5.65 -17.50 -11.59
CA VAL A 30 5.14 -17.53 -12.98
C VAL A 30 5.57 -16.28 -13.74
N LEU A 31 5.58 -15.11 -13.11
CA LEU A 31 6.10 -13.89 -13.73
C LEU A 31 7.61 -13.96 -14.00
N SER A 32 8.39 -14.55 -13.09
CA SER A 32 9.83 -14.73 -13.31
C SER A 32 10.15 -15.72 -14.42
N GLU A 33 9.39 -16.82 -14.52
CA GLU A 33 9.50 -17.81 -15.60
C GLU A 33 9.12 -17.21 -16.95
N MET A 34 8.04 -16.43 -16.98
CA MET A 34 7.57 -15.76 -18.18
C MET A 34 8.57 -14.70 -18.66
N GLN A 35 9.23 -13.98 -17.75
CA GLN A 35 10.29 -13.04 -18.12
C GLN A 35 11.53 -13.76 -18.70
N ALA A 36 11.85 -14.96 -18.22
CA ALA A 36 12.95 -15.76 -18.75
C ALA A 36 12.67 -16.31 -20.16
N GLN A 37 11.40 -16.40 -20.55
CA GLN A 37 10.96 -16.82 -21.88
C GLN A 37 10.79 -15.61 -22.79
N ALA A 38 11.82 -15.29 -23.57
CA ALA A 38 11.89 -14.11 -24.45
C ALA A 38 10.81 -14.06 -25.56
N ASP A 39 10.11 -15.17 -25.85
CA ASP A 39 9.15 -15.32 -26.97
C ASP A 39 7.70 -14.93 -26.65
N PHE A 40 7.37 -14.55 -25.41
CA PHE A 40 5.96 -14.43 -25.00
C PHE A 40 5.24 -13.18 -25.56
N VAL A 41 5.97 -12.20 -26.09
CA VAL A 41 5.41 -10.90 -26.50
C VAL A 41 4.72 -10.96 -27.87
N GLU A 42 5.04 -11.92 -28.73
CA GLU A 42 4.56 -11.90 -30.14
C GLU A 42 3.17 -12.50 -30.37
N ASN A 43 2.62 -13.31 -29.45
CA ASN A 43 1.34 -14.03 -29.68
C ASN A 43 0.22 -13.67 -28.71
N SER A 44 0.34 -12.56 -27.96
CA SER A 44 -0.76 -12.11 -27.10
C SER A 44 -1.88 -11.54 -27.97
N GLU A 45 -2.92 -12.34 -28.21
CA GLU A 45 -4.19 -11.87 -28.76
C GLU A 45 -4.66 -10.62 -27.97
N ALA A 46 -5.29 -9.68 -28.67
CA ALA A 46 -5.81 -8.44 -28.09
C ALA A 46 -7.00 -8.75 -27.16
N GLU A 47 -6.70 -9.29 -26.00
CA GLU A 47 -7.67 -9.63 -24.97
C GLU A 47 -8.06 -8.35 -24.21
N ASN A 48 -9.32 -8.30 -23.75
CA ASN A 48 -9.79 -7.21 -22.91
C ASN A 48 -9.06 -7.23 -21.56
N ALA A 49 -7.98 -6.48 -21.44
CA ALA A 49 -7.12 -6.41 -20.24
C ALA A 49 -7.92 -6.14 -18.95
N LEU A 50 -9.02 -5.39 -19.03
CA LEU A 50 -9.91 -5.13 -17.89
C LEU A 50 -10.62 -6.40 -17.39
N SER A 51 -11.07 -7.25 -18.31
CA SER A 51 -11.74 -8.52 -17.99
C SER A 51 -10.76 -9.51 -17.35
N ALA A 52 -9.59 -9.67 -17.96
CA ALA A 52 -8.54 -10.55 -17.46
C ALA A 52 -8.03 -10.12 -16.07
N ARG A 53 -7.85 -8.81 -15.85
CA ARG A 53 -7.50 -8.26 -14.53
C ARG A 53 -8.57 -8.57 -13.50
N THR A 54 -9.84 -8.40 -13.85
CA THR A 54 -10.96 -8.66 -12.93
C THR A 54 -11.03 -10.13 -12.55
N GLU A 55 -10.83 -11.04 -13.51
CA GLU A 55 -10.82 -12.48 -13.27
C GLU A 55 -9.62 -12.90 -12.41
N LEU A 56 -8.44 -12.32 -12.66
CA LEU A 56 -7.24 -12.55 -11.85
C LEU A 56 -7.46 -12.10 -10.39
N LEU A 57 -7.98 -10.90 -10.18
CA LEU A 57 -8.26 -10.40 -8.83
C LEU A 57 -9.30 -11.26 -8.11
N ALA A 58 -10.33 -11.74 -8.82
CA ALA A 58 -11.31 -12.65 -8.26
C ALA A 58 -10.68 -13.99 -7.82
N TYR A 59 -9.80 -14.55 -8.65
CA TYR A 59 -9.04 -15.76 -8.32
C TYR A 59 -8.13 -15.55 -7.10
N LEU A 60 -7.34 -14.48 -7.07
CA LEU A 60 -6.46 -14.16 -5.95
C LEU A 60 -7.24 -13.92 -4.65
N ASN A 61 -8.38 -13.24 -4.73
CA ASN A 61 -9.27 -13.05 -3.58
C ASN A 61 -9.81 -14.40 -3.07
N GLN A 62 -10.20 -15.30 -3.96
CA GLN A 62 -10.65 -16.64 -3.58
C GLN A 62 -9.54 -17.43 -2.86
N GLN A 63 -8.31 -17.39 -3.36
CA GLN A 63 -7.18 -18.04 -2.71
C GLN A 63 -6.84 -17.39 -1.37
N ALA A 64 -6.92 -16.06 -1.29
CA ALA A 64 -6.68 -15.34 -0.05
C ALA A 64 -7.72 -15.66 1.04
N LYS A 65 -8.99 -15.83 0.66
CA LYS A 65 -10.06 -16.32 1.54
C LYS A 65 -9.75 -17.73 2.05
N LYS A 66 -9.35 -18.65 1.15
CA LYS A 66 -8.98 -20.03 1.52
C LYS A 66 -7.75 -20.08 2.43
N ALA A 67 -6.82 -19.13 2.30
CA ALA A 67 -5.66 -18.99 3.17
C ALA A 67 -5.98 -18.39 4.57
N GLY A 68 -7.23 -17.97 4.81
CA GLY A 68 -7.65 -17.44 6.11
C GLY A 68 -7.14 -16.02 6.41
N LEU A 69 -6.84 -15.23 5.37
CA LEU A 69 -6.40 -13.85 5.50
C LEU A 69 -7.53 -12.95 6.03
N GLN A 70 -7.20 -11.97 6.87
CA GLN A 70 -8.17 -11.04 7.45
C GLN A 70 -8.78 -10.08 6.41
N ALA A 71 -8.00 -9.65 5.41
CA ALA A 71 -8.42 -8.70 4.38
C ALA A 71 -8.10 -9.23 2.96
N PRO A 72 -8.81 -10.28 2.49
CA PRO A 72 -8.42 -11.03 1.29
C PRO A 72 -8.53 -10.22 0.00
N GLU A 73 -9.51 -9.31 -0.10
CA GLU A 73 -9.68 -8.44 -1.26
C GLU A 73 -8.56 -7.41 -1.37
N LEU A 74 -8.23 -6.74 -0.26
CA LEU A 74 -7.12 -5.80 -0.19
C LEU A 74 -5.79 -6.49 -0.48
N PHE A 75 -5.60 -7.70 0.05
CA PHE A 75 -4.40 -8.50 -0.21
C PHE A 75 -4.27 -8.86 -1.70
N ALA A 76 -5.36 -9.26 -2.36
CA ALA A 76 -5.35 -9.56 -3.80
C ALA A 76 -4.93 -8.35 -4.65
N GLN A 77 -5.45 -7.17 -4.33
CA GLN A 77 -5.04 -5.92 -4.99
C GLN A 77 -3.56 -5.60 -4.72
N GLN A 78 -3.11 -5.77 -3.48
CA GLN A 78 -1.72 -5.50 -3.11
C GLN A 78 -0.74 -6.44 -3.83
N ILE A 79 -1.07 -7.72 -3.95
CA ILE A 79 -0.29 -8.69 -4.73
C ILE A 79 -0.21 -8.28 -6.18
N TYR A 80 -1.34 -7.89 -6.79
CA TYR A 80 -1.36 -7.41 -8.17
C TYR A 80 -0.43 -6.21 -8.37
N HIS A 81 -0.51 -5.20 -7.49
CA HIS A 81 0.34 -4.01 -7.58
C HIS A 81 1.83 -4.32 -7.32
N MET A 82 2.15 -5.14 -6.32
CA MET A 82 3.52 -5.57 -6.04
C MET A 82 4.12 -6.32 -7.23
N ALA A 83 3.35 -7.24 -7.83
CA ALA A 83 3.77 -8.02 -8.97
C ALA A 83 4.01 -7.15 -10.21
N ASN A 84 3.08 -6.23 -10.52
CA ASN A 84 3.21 -5.31 -11.64
C ASN A 84 4.42 -4.36 -11.48
N ASN A 85 4.61 -3.80 -10.28
CA ASN A 85 5.74 -2.91 -10.01
C ASN A 85 7.08 -3.66 -10.05
N ALA A 86 7.14 -4.87 -9.50
CA ALA A 86 8.33 -5.71 -9.54
C ALA A 86 8.70 -6.10 -10.98
N LEU A 87 7.71 -6.40 -11.83
CA LEU A 87 7.92 -6.68 -13.25
C LEU A 87 8.50 -5.45 -13.97
N ILE A 88 7.91 -4.26 -13.78
CA ILE A 88 8.42 -3.01 -14.37
C ILE A 88 9.85 -2.74 -13.91
N GLN A 89 10.14 -2.92 -12.62
CA GLN A 89 11.47 -2.72 -12.06
C GLN A 89 12.50 -3.71 -12.61
N GLN A 90 12.11 -4.98 -12.76
CA GLN A 90 12.98 -6.02 -13.30
C GLN A 90 13.20 -5.90 -14.81
N GLN A 91 12.24 -5.33 -15.54
CA GLN A 91 12.42 -4.96 -16.95
C GLN A 91 13.38 -3.77 -17.10
N ALA A 92 13.27 -2.77 -16.21
CA ALA A 92 14.15 -1.61 -16.21
C ALA A 92 15.59 -1.97 -15.79
N ASN A 93 15.75 -2.94 -14.88
CA ASN A 93 17.04 -3.44 -14.45
C ASN A 93 17.03 -4.98 -14.34
N PRO A 94 17.51 -5.70 -15.37
CA PRO A 94 17.52 -7.17 -15.39
C PRO A 94 18.37 -7.82 -14.29
N ALA A 95 19.33 -7.09 -13.70
CA ALA A 95 20.13 -7.56 -12.57
C ALA A 95 19.41 -7.42 -11.22
N SER A 96 18.26 -6.74 -11.19
CA SER A 96 17.47 -6.57 -9.96
C SER A 96 16.64 -7.82 -9.68
N ASN A 97 16.75 -8.36 -8.46
CA ASN A 97 15.91 -9.46 -7.99
C ASN A 97 14.53 -8.95 -7.49
N ALA A 98 13.90 -8.05 -8.24
CA ALA A 98 12.72 -7.31 -7.79
C ALA A 98 11.53 -8.25 -7.56
N LEU A 99 11.29 -9.23 -8.43
CA LEU A 99 10.24 -10.25 -8.25
C LEU A 99 10.52 -11.13 -7.03
N GLY A 100 11.78 -11.49 -6.77
CA GLY A 100 12.18 -12.24 -5.58
C GLY A 100 11.94 -11.48 -4.29
N HIS A 101 12.27 -10.19 -4.25
CA HIS A 101 11.98 -9.32 -3.09
C HIS A 101 10.47 -9.11 -2.88
N ALA A 102 9.71 -8.91 -3.96
CA ALA A 102 8.26 -8.78 -3.87
C ALA A 102 7.60 -10.06 -3.33
N LYS A 103 8.09 -11.23 -3.72
CA LYS A 103 7.68 -12.52 -3.15
C LYS A 103 7.98 -12.62 -1.66
N GLN A 104 9.16 -12.20 -1.22
CA GLN A 104 9.53 -12.17 0.20
C GLN A 104 8.60 -11.26 1.01
N VAL A 105 8.35 -10.04 0.51
CA VAL A 105 7.43 -9.08 1.13
C VAL A 105 6.01 -9.64 1.20
N ALA A 106 5.51 -10.21 0.11
CA ALA A 106 4.19 -10.86 0.07
C ALA A 106 4.08 -12.00 1.09
N SER A 107 5.13 -12.81 1.25
CA SER A 107 5.16 -13.90 2.23
C SER A 107 5.11 -13.37 3.67
N ALA A 108 5.82 -12.28 3.97
CA ALA A 108 5.80 -11.66 5.30
C ALA A 108 4.44 -11.01 5.60
N LEU A 109 3.85 -10.29 4.63
CA LEU A 109 2.51 -9.70 4.76
C LEU A 109 1.44 -10.76 4.98
N MET A 110 1.55 -11.89 4.27
CA MET A 110 0.63 -13.01 4.42
C MET A 110 0.67 -13.60 5.85
N GLN A 111 1.86 -13.69 6.46
CA GLN A 111 2.01 -14.13 7.85
C GLN A 111 1.38 -13.15 8.83
N VAL A 112 1.53 -11.84 8.61
CA VAL A 112 0.96 -10.80 9.47
C VAL A 112 -0.58 -10.74 9.36
N GLN A 113 -1.12 -10.95 8.17
CA GLN A 113 -2.57 -10.91 7.95
C GLN A 113 -3.30 -12.21 8.29
N ARG A 114 -2.56 -13.26 8.65
CA ARG A 114 -3.15 -14.54 9.06
C ARG A 114 -3.82 -14.36 10.42
N LYS A 115 -5.03 -14.90 10.58
CA LYS A 115 -5.63 -15.00 11.91
C LYS A 115 -4.72 -15.88 12.79
N PRO A 116 -4.36 -15.46 14.01
CA PRO A 116 -3.56 -16.30 14.90
C PRO A 116 -4.33 -17.60 15.20
N ASP A 117 -3.61 -18.73 15.22
CA ASP A 117 -4.20 -20.07 15.25
C ASP A 117 -5.21 -20.28 16.40
N TRP A 118 -5.03 -19.58 17.53
CA TRP A 118 -5.98 -19.63 18.65
C TRP A 118 -7.37 -19.10 18.30
N LEU A 119 -7.50 -18.13 17.39
CA LEU A 119 -8.79 -17.60 16.93
C LEU A 119 -9.51 -18.58 15.98
N GLN A 120 -8.76 -19.30 15.15
CA GLN A 120 -9.33 -20.31 14.25
C GLN A 120 -9.86 -21.52 15.02
N THR A 121 -9.14 -21.97 16.05
CA THR A 121 -9.61 -23.04 16.94
C THR A 121 -10.80 -22.60 17.78
N THR A 122 -10.83 -21.37 18.31
CA THR A 122 -12.00 -20.88 19.07
C THR A 122 -13.27 -20.76 18.24
N GLN A 123 -13.18 -20.57 16.92
CA GLN A 123 -14.37 -20.53 16.07
C GLN A 123 -15.04 -21.91 15.94
N HIS A 124 -14.30 -23.00 16.17
CA HIS A 124 -14.86 -24.34 16.25
C HIS A 124 -15.52 -24.63 17.62
N TYR A 125 -15.08 -23.96 18.69
CA TYR A 125 -15.64 -24.07 20.05
C TYR A 125 -16.77 -23.06 20.35
N LEU A 126 -16.82 -21.93 19.64
CA LEU A 126 -17.85 -20.89 19.76
C LEU A 126 -19.03 -21.10 18.80
N ASN A 127 -19.34 -22.35 18.46
CA ASN A 127 -20.63 -22.72 17.86
C ASN A 127 -21.73 -22.77 18.95
N VAL A 128 -21.69 -21.81 19.88
CA VAL A 128 -22.73 -21.60 20.89
C VAL A 128 -23.83 -20.81 20.21
N LYS A 129 -24.98 -21.48 20.03
CA LYS A 129 -26.22 -20.89 19.51
C LYS A 129 -26.46 -19.52 20.18
N PRO A 130 -26.71 -18.43 19.43
CA PRO A 130 -27.05 -17.15 20.05
C PRO A 130 -28.47 -17.25 20.61
N PHE A 131 -28.59 -17.65 21.87
CA PHE A 131 -29.85 -17.57 22.60
C PHE A 131 -29.76 -16.38 23.57
N GLN A 132 -30.47 -15.32 23.21
CA GLN A 132 -31.02 -14.28 24.11
C GLN A 132 -30.03 -13.54 25.03
N TYR A 133 -29.26 -12.61 24.45
CA TYR A 133 -28.91 -11.37 25.14
C TYR A 133 -29.21 -10.19 24.23
N GLY A 134 -30.50 -9.90 24.11
CA GLY A 134 -31.02 -8.64 23.62
C GLY A 134 -31.05 -7.61 24.75
N LEU A 135 -30.96 -6.33 24.36
CA LEU A 135 -31.21 -5.11 25.13
C LEU A 135 -30.08 -4.58 26.03
N ALA A 136 -29.03 -4.02 25.42
CA ALA A 136 -28.34 -2.83 25.96
C ALA A 136 -27.46 -2.16 24.87
N ALA A 137 -28.04 -1.74 23.74
CA ALA A 137 -27.28 -1.02 22.69
C ALA A 137 -28.09 0.08 22.00
N SER A 138 -28.97 0.78 22.73
CA SER A 138 -29.82 1.83 22.17
C SER A 138 -29.55 3.21 22.80
N VAL A 139 -28.28 3.64 22.89
CA VAL A 139 -27.96 5.04 23.28
C VAL A 139 -26.85 5.68 22.44
N PHE A 140 -25.97 4.95 21.75
CA PHE A 140 -24.83 5.58 21.04
C PHE A 140 -25.05 5.95 19.57
N VAL A 141 -26.22 5.69 18.97
CA VAL A 141 -26.43 5.93 17.52
C VAL A 141 -26.81 7.38 17.19
N LEU A 142 -27.17 8.24 18.16
CA LEU A 142 -27.67 9.58 17.86
C LEU A 142 -26.62 10.71 17.84
N LEU A 143 -25.33 10.43 18.08
CA LEU A 143 -24.27 11.45 17.97
C LEU A 143 -23.33 11.25 16.75
N GLY A 144 -23.48 10.16 15.99
CA GLY A 144 -22.65 9.89 14.81
C GLY A 144 -23.18 10.44 13.48
N ALA A 145 -24.48 10.72 13.38
CA ALA A 145 -25.10 11.11 12.11
C ALA A 145 -25.05 12.63 11.80
N GLY A 146 -24.72 13.47 12.78
CA GLY A 146 -24.67 14.94 12.61
C GLY A 146 -23.39 15.48 11.97
N VAL A 147 -22.27 14.74 12.05
CA VAL A 147 -20.96 15.24 11.60
C VAL A 147 -20.72 15.03 10.10
N LEU A 148 -21.36 14.04 9.49
CA LEU A 148 -21.16 13.74 8.05
C LEU A 148 -22.02 14.58 7.10
N LEU A 149 -23.12 15.18 7.55
CA LEU A 149 -23.98 16.03 6.71
C LEU A 149 -23.63 17.53 6.79
N GLY A 150 -22.86 17.98 7.79
CA GLY A 150 -22.42 19.38 7.90
C GLY A 150 -21.20 19.74 7.05
N TYR A 151 -20.40 18.76 6.63
CA TYR A 151 -19.18 18.99 5.86
C TYR A 151 -19.43 19.15 4.34
N GLN A 152 -20.53 18.57 3.82
CA GLN A 152 -20.86 18.66 2.39
C GLN A 152 -21.57 19.97 2.01
N ALA A 153 -22.10 20.73 2.98
CA ALA A 153 -22.75 22.01 2.72
C ALA A 153 -21.79 23.21 2.61
N LYS A 154 -20.50 23.06 2.96
CA LYS A 154 -19.50 24.14 2.90
C LYS A 154 -18.61 24.13 1.64
N HIS A 155 -18.76 23.16 0.75
CA HIS A 155 -18.04 23.09 -0.54
C HIS A 155 -18.95 23.14 -1.77
N ALA A 156 -20.19 23.62 -1.62
CA ALA A 156 -21.05 23.96 -2.74
C ALA A 156 -20.83 25.44 -3.13
N ASN A 157 -19.66 25.76 -3.68
CA ASN A 157 -19.38 26.95 -4.50
C ASN A 157 -17.92 26.91 -4.98
N ALA A 158 -17.65 26.09 -5.99
CA ALA A 158 -16.51 26.28 -6.90
C ALA A 158 -17.01 25.95 -8.31
N ALA A 159 -17.81 26.86 -8.86
CA ALA A 159 -18.20 26.83 -10.26
C ALA A 159 -16.96 27.09 -11.15
N ASN A 160 -16.86 26.32 -12.23
CA ASN A 160 -16.13 26.57 -13.47
C ASN A 160 -14.77 27.27 -13.40
N GLN A 161 -13.71 26.51 -13.67
CA GLN A 161 -12.74 26.88 -14.72
C GLN A 161 -12.01 25.64 -15.23
N ILE A 162 -12.42 25.18 -16.41
CA ILE A 162 -11.64 24.29 -17.26
C ILE A 162 -10.58 25.19 -17.90
N VAL A 163 -9.33 25.09 -17.45
CA VAL A 163 -8.18 25.70 -18.16
C VAL A 163 -7.51 24.59 -18.95
N ALA A 164 -7.60 24.70 -20.27
CA ALA A 164 -6.79 23.95 -21.22
C ALA A 164 -5.32 24.29 -21.00
N ILE A 165 -4.45 23.28 -20.91
CA ILE A 165 -3.01 23.46 -21.04
C ILE A 165 -2.59 22.77 -22.33
N THR A 166 -2.57 23.55 -23.41
CA THR A 166 -1.84 23.27 -24.64
C THR A 166 -0.35 23.45 -24.40
N GLU A 167 0.43 22.65 -25.13
CA GLU A 167 1.88 22.54 -25.12
C GLU A 167 2.62 23.88 -25.28
N ALA A 168 3.70 24.05 -24.51
CA ALA A 168 4.85 24.86 -24.90
C ALA A 168 6.11 24.32 -24.19
N GLN A 169 6.92 23.56 -24.93
CA GLN A 169 8.34 23.41 -24.66
C GLN A 169 9.03 24.79 -24.78
N ALA A 170 9.86 25.16 -23.80
CA ALA A 170 11.21 25.67 -24.03
C ALA A 170 11.86 26.17 -22.73
N GLY A 171 12.98 25.54 -22.37
CA GLY A 171 14.14 26.23 -21.82
C GLY A 171 14.09 26.66 -20.35
N THR A 172 14.49 25.77 -19.45
CA THR A 172 15.69 26.00 -18.63
C THR A 172 16.15 24.69 -18.00
N THR A 173 17.29 24.23 -18.51
CA THR A 173 18.11 23.16 -17.98
C THR A 173 18.52 23.48 -16.53
N GLN A 174 17.82 22.89 -15.57
CA GLN A 174 18.42 22.57 -14.28
C GLN A 174 18.54 21.06 -14.21
N ASN A 175 19.79 20.61 -14.11
CA ASN A 175 20.19 19.21 -14.04
C ASN A 175 19.29 18.45 -13.07
N ALA A 176 18.37 17.65 -13.61
CA ALA A 176 17.77 16.55 -12.88
C ALA A 176 18.90 15.57 -12.61
N ASN A 177 19.59 15.77 -11.49
CA ASN A 177 20.36 14.71 -10.89
C ASN A 177 19.33 13.65 -10.52
N ILE A 178 19.18 12.64 -11.39
CA ILE A 178 18.34 11.48 -11.10
C ILE A 178 19.03 10.79 -9.93
N ASP A 179 18.61 11.14 -8.72
CA ASP A 179 19.09 10.52 -7.50
C ASP A 179 18.54 9.09 -7.45
N THR A 180 19.26 8.22 -8.16
CA THR A 180 19.10 6.76 -8.19
C THR A 180 19.71 6.12 -6.94
N SER A 181 20.20 6.92 -5.99
CA SER A 181 20.70 6.40 -4.73
C SER A 181 19.53 5.85 -3.93
N MET A 182 19.45 4.52 -3.88
CA MET A 182 18.60 3.83 -2.92
C MET A 182 19.00 4.28 -1.51
N ALA A 183 18.01 4.59 -0.69
CA ALA A 183 18.25 4.99 0.69
C ALA A 183 18.93 3.88 1.49
N SER A 184 19.85 4.26 2.38
CA SER A 184 20.53 3.32 3.28
C SER A 184 19.51 2.63 4.20
N PRO A 185 19.61 1.31 4.43
CA PRO A 185 18.73 0.60 5.37
C PRO A 185 18.76 1.18 6.79
N GLY A 186 19.91 1.71 7.23
CA GLY A 186 20.05 2.37 8.53
C GLY A 186 19.26 3.68 8.60
N ASP A 187 19.37 4.52 7.57
CA ASP A 187 18.65 5.79 7.47
C ASP A 187 17.14 5.58 7.43
N THR A 188 16.71 4.52 6.75
CA THR A 188 15.31 4.14 6.63
C THR A 188 14.75 3.68 7.99
N ALA A 189 15.50 2.86 8.73
CA ALA A 189 15.12 2.41 10.07
C ALA A 189 15.04 3.57 11.08
N GLU A 190 15.98 4.52 11.00
CA GLU A 190 15.93 5.75 11.80
C GLU A 190 14.66 6.55 11.49
N MET A 191 14.31 6.70 10.21
CA MET A 191 13.09 7.41 9.82
C MET A 191 11.81 6.73 10.32
N TYR A 192 11.73 5.40 10.26
CA TYR A 192 10.62 4.65 10.88
C TYR A 192 10.53 4.91 12.38
N SER A 193 11.67 4.93 13.08
CA SER A 193 11.69 5.19 14.52
C SER A 193 11.24 6.63 14.86
N ALA A 194 11.59 7.59 14.01
CA ALA A 194 11.19 9.00 14.16
C ALA A 194 9.68 9.17 13.93
N ILE A 195 9.14 8.55 12.89
CA ILE A 195 7.69 8.56 12.61
C ILE A 195 6.91 7.93 13.78
N GLU A 196 7.38 6.79 14.31
CA GLU A 196 6.70 6.15 15.44
C GLU A 196 6.73 7.01 16.71
N LYS A 197 7.87 7.66 17.00
CA LYS A 197 7.94 8.65 18.08
C LYS A 197 6.94 9.78 17.85
N MET A 198 6.88 10.35 16.64
CA MET A 198 5.95 11.43 16.31
C MET A 198 4.48 11.00 16.46
N ARG A 199 4.14 9.73 16.22
CA ARG A 199 2.78 9.19 16.46
C ARG A 199 2.42 9.12 17.94
N ASP A 200 3.40 8.83 18.78
CA ASP A 200 3.26 8.78 20.24
C ASP A 200 3.28 10.18 20.90
N GLY A 201 3.69 11.22 20.16
CA GLY A 201 3.78 12.60 20.62
C GLY A 201 2.65 13.50 20.11
N ARG A 202 2.48 14.66 20.73
CA ARG A 202 1.68 15.75 20.18
C ARG A 202 2.60 16.66 19.38
N CYS A 203 2.58 16.53 18.06
CA CYS A 203 3.45 17.27 17.16
C CYS A 203 2.78 18.52 16.58
N ARG A 204 3.52 19.63 16.58
CA ARG A 204 3.20 20.89 15.92
C ARG A 204 3.91 20.96 14.58
N TYR A 205 3.17 20.63 13.54
CA TYR A 205 3.62 20.67 12.15
C TYR A 205 3.71 22.11 11.64
N ILE A 206 4.71 22.40 10.81
CA ILE A 206 4.80 23.66 10.05
C ILE A 206 3.78 23.65 8.91
N GLU A 207 3.32 24.84 8.51
CA GLU A 207 2.38 24.98 7.40
C GLU A 207 3.06 24.71 6.06
N ALA A 208 2.51 23.78 5.28
CA ALA A 208 3.10 23.37 4.00
C ALA A 208 3.22 24.53 3.00
N LEU A 209 2.32 25.52 3.04
CA LEU A 209 2.38 26.70 2.16
C LEU A 209 3.63 27.57 2.39
N GLN A 210 4.26 27.47 3.56
CA GLN A 210 5.47 28.21 3.91
C GLN A 210 6.75 27.50 3.41
N LEU A 211 6.63 26.26 2.90
CA LEU A 211 7.74 25.50 2.34
C LEU A 211 7.94 25.78 0.85
N PRO A 212 9.18 25.74 0.34
CA PRO A 212 9.45 25.76 -1.09
C PRO A 212 8.70 24.64 -1.82
N THR A 213 8.20 24.91 -3.03
CA THR A 213 7.39 23.95 -3.82
C THR A 213 8.06 22.59 -4.02
N ALA A 214 9.40 22.57 -4.14
CA ALA A 214 10.18 21.33 -4.25
C ALA A 214 10.15 20.44 -2.99
N GLN A 215 9.86 21.01 -1.81
CA GLN A 215 9.85 20.28 -0.52
C GLN A 215 8.43 20.01 -0.02
N GLN A 216 7.41 20.68 -0.59
CA GLN A 216 6.02 20.54 -0.17
C GLN A 216 5.52 19.10 -0.34
N GLU A 217 5.76 18.48 -1.50
CA GLU A 217 5.30 17.13 -1.77
C GLU A 217 5.89 16.12 -0.77
N VAL A 218 7.22 16.18 -0.57
CA VAL A 218 7.93 15.32 0.38
C VAL A 218 7.46 15.55 1.81
N TYR A 219 7.15 16.80 2.18
CA TYR A 219 6.62 17.13 3.50
C TYR A 219 5.24 16.51 3.74
N LEU A 220 4.31 16.68 2.80
CA LEU A 220 2.96 16.12 2.93
C LEU A 220 2.98 14.59 2.98
N GLN A 221 3.76 13.96 2.10
CA GLN A 221 3.79 12.50 1.98
C GLN A 221 4.59 11.86 3.13
N ASN A 222 5.77 12.38 3.46
CA ASN A 222 6.69 11.67 4.34
C ASN A 222 6.62 12.11 5.80
N VAL A 223 6.29 13.39 6.05
CA VAL A 223 6.24 13.94 7.42
C VAL A 223 4.83 13.94 7.97
N ILE A 224 3.84 14.40 7.20
CA ILE A 224 2.44 14.46 7.65
C ILE A 224 1.77 13.09 7.50
N ALA A 225 1.82 12.48 6.31
CA ALA A 225 1.20 11.18 6.06
C ALA A 225 2.04 9.99 6.58
N GLY A 226 3.29 10.23 6.99
CA GLY A 226 4.16 9.21 7.59
C GLY A 226 4.62 8.12 6.60
N GLN A 227 4.69 8.42 5.30
CA GLN A 227 5.18 7.49 4.29
C GLN A 227 6.71 7.53 4.21
N VAL A 228 7.35 6.36 4.07
CA VAL A 228 8.79 6.26 3.93
C VAL A 228 9.14 6.16 2.44
N SER A 229 9.67 7.25 1.85
CA SER A 229 10.12 7.24 0.46
C SER A 229 11.31 6.30 0.25
N ASN A 230 11.40 5.71 -0.93
CA ASN A 230 12.49 4.84 -1.36
C ASN A 230 13.69 5.61 -1.96
N LYS A 231 13.58 6.93 -2.14
CA LYS A 231 14.65 7.78 -2.68
C LYS A 231 15.49 8.40 -1.56
N ALA A 232 16.82 8.36 -1.67
CA ALA A 232 17.72 8.93 -0.67
C ALA A 232 17.54 10.46 -0.50
N SER A 233 17.36 11.21 -1.60
CA SER A 233 17.06 12.65 -1.58
C SER A 233 15.83 12.99 -0.74
N ASP A 234 14.77 12.21 -0.91
CA ASP A 234 13.46 12.47 -0.29
C ASP A 234 13.52 12.09 1.18
N GLN A 235 14.21 11.00 1.54
CA GLN A 235 14.46 10.66 2.94
C GLN A 235 15.32 11.70 3.65
N LYS A 236 16.35 12.24 2.99
CA LYS A 236 17.17 13.31 3.56
C LYS A 236 16.35 14.56 3.82
N THR A 237 15.54 14.96 2.84
CA THR A 237 14.64 16.13 2.93
C THR A 237 13.58 15.92 4.01
N ALA A 238 12.97 14.74 4.07
CA ALA A 238 12.00 14.38 5.09
C ALA A 238 12.60 14.44 6.50
N ARG A 239 13.82 13.93 6.70
CA ARG A 239 14.54 14.03 7.99
C ARG A 239 14.79 15.48 8.42
N GLU A 240 15.23 16.33 7.48
CA GLU A 240 15.44 17.76 7.77
C GLU A 240 14.11 18.45 8.17
N LEU A 241 13.02 18.10 7.50
CA LEU A 241 11.69 18.64 7.77
C LEU A 241 11.10 18.11 9.07
N MET A 242 11.29 16.82 9.39
CA MET A 242 10.92 16.24 10.69
C MET A 242 11.65 16.93 11.84
N GLY A 243 12.92 17.30 11.65
CA GLY A 243 13.68 18.08 12.64
C GLY A 243 13.14 19.49 12.90
N LYS A 244 12.26 20.02 12.02
CA LYS A 244 11.57 21.31 12.20
C LYS A 244 10.20 21.16 12.85
N VAL A 245 9.73 19.93 13.07
CA VAL A 245 8.47 19.65 13.77
C VAL A 245 8.76 19.60 15.27
N ASP A 246 8.01 20.37 16.05
CA ASP A 246 8.12 20.39 17.50
C ASP A 246 7.13 19.38 18.10
N CYS A 247 7.61 18.41 18.90
CA CYS A 247 6.78 17.34 19.42
C CYS A 247 6.87 17.25 20.95
N ASP A 248 5.71 17.34 21.61
CA ASP A 248 5.58 17.07 23.04
C ASP A 248 5.35 15.58 23.26
N TYR A 249 6.26 14.90 23.94
CA TYR A 249 6.10 13.49 24.31
C TYR A 249 5.61 13.36 25.74
N THR A 250 4.59 12.51 25.94
CA THR A 250 4.14 12.19 27.29
C THR A 250 5.23 11.33 27.95
N PRO A 251 5.77 11.71 29.12
CA PRO A 251 6.82 10.95 29.78
C PRO A 251 6.32 9.54 30.13
N MET A 252 7.18 8.53 29.93
CA MET A 252 6.89 7.09 30.09
C MET A 252 6.17 6.74 31.40
N LEU A 253 6.40 7.51 32.46
CA LEU A 253 5.78 7.32 33.79
C LEU A 253 4.26 7.53 33.79
N MET A 254 3.69 8.26 32.82
CA MET A 254 2.24 8.51 32.75
C MET A 254 1.52 7.59 31.75
N LYS A 255 2.24 6.82 30.91
CA LYS A 255 1.63 5.94 29.87
C LYS A 255 0.88 4.73 30.47
N ASN A 256 1.24 4.32 31.69
CA ASN A 256 0.61 3.22 32.43
C ASN A 256 -0.26 3.65 33.63
N SER A 257 -0.38 4.95 33.90
CA SER A 257 -1.23 5.45 34.99
C SER A 257 -2.68 5.56 34.51
N ARG A 258 -3.39 4.43 34.44
CA ARG A 258 -4.86 4.43 34.37
C ARG A 258 -5.40 4.62 35.79
N GLY A 259 -5.97 5.81 36.05
CA GLY A 259 -6.90 6.04 37.16
C GLY A 259 -8.31 5.66 36.75
#